data_AF-A0A4Q9H8R8-F1
#
_entry.id   AF-A0A4Q9H8R8-F1
#
_cell.length_a   1.000
_cell.length_b   1.000
_cell.length_c   1.000
_cell.angle_alpha   90.00
_cell.angle_beta   90.00
_cell.angle_gamma   90.00
#
_symmetry.space_group_name_H-M   'P 1'
#
loop_
_entity.id
_entity.type
_entity.pdbx_description
1 polymer ?
#
loop_
_entity_poly.entity_id
_entity_poly.type
_entity_poly.pdbx_seq_one_letter_code
_entity_poly.pdbx_strand_id
1 'polypeptide(L)'
;MKQLYILIFSIFISFNLQAQGVLKKNAVYKIVYFRSADGKPKEDRNSTVVVASASQNLISNAAILGHKAKYPYEQSIVAKPAQILFQVADLGIDKQIATADSLAIGKQTFEFSNESKVILGYTCKKATTVVNSNRIDLWYTTDAGIKAAPTSLGQNLGLVLEQVRNGNSFVTATKIEEVKNSKPIDLQKISAKLTDGLTYKDLLWKSRFTTLSVFNNETINFIDKPQSNDSVFRFAGGTVIARKVKFPELQSNPNVFVDLTEQSNGDAYDRTGSVFIIPTDKQISLMDALKNSVKDLPVYDNGNGKKYQGVVATANYNPVIELMRFFTPFGVGKYNTLKLKDKNWAEKVYYRQDVSELFPLVNGKEAWIAVFIGNYDKGGHKVSLNITLHNDGRQKEAKEVILPLFNSTNVMEMAGQEYATMFSSDKGLEVSFTLAKNLKDAKLRYITTGHGGWGNGDEFVPRKNTIWLDEKETFAFIPWRQDCGSYRLSNPASGNFESGLSSSDLSRSNWCPGTVTNPEWISLGDLKAGPHTIKVTIPMGKPEGSSSSAWNVSGVLLGVE
;
A
#
# COMPACT_ATOMS: atom_id res chain seq x y z
N MET A 1 32.51 5.73 51.81
CA MET A 1 33.12 5.13 50.59
C MET A 1 32.51 5.80 49.36
N LYS A 2 33.04 6.98 49.05
CA LYS A 2 32.68 7.87 47.93
C LYS A 2 34.01 8.45 47.46
N GLN A 3 34.14 8.69 46.15
CA GLN A 3 35.29 9.29 45.45
C GLN A 3 36.46 8.35 45.14
N LEU A 4 36.42 7.74 43.96
CA LEU A 4 37.54 7.61 43.03
C LEU A 4 36.97 7.07 41.70
N TYR A 5 37.65 7.28 40.58
CA TYR A 5 37.23 6.98 39.19
C TYR A 5 36.55 8.12 38.39
N ILE A 6 37.04 9.35 38.53
CA ILE A 6 37.08 10.32 37.42
C ILE A 6 38.52 10.82 37.31
N LEU A 7 39.36 10.05 36.63
CA LEU A 7 40.58 10.49 35.94
C LEU A 7 41.22 9.22 35.37
N ILE A 8 41.37 9.16 34.05
CA ILE A 8 42.20 8.26 33.20
C ILE A 8 41.39 8.04 31.91
N PHE A 9 41.27 9.12 31.12
CA PHE A 9 41.22 9.05 29.66
C PHE A 9 41.57 10.43 29.09
N SER A 10 42.70 10.96 29.52
CA SER A 10 43.27 12.20 29.00
C SER A 10 44.76 12.04 29.14
N ILE A 11 45.40 11.53 28.09
CA ILE A 11 46.82 11.63 27.70
C ILE A 11 47.02 10.53 26.66
N PHE A 12 46.93 10.93 25.39
CA PHE A 12 47.83 10.55 24.28
C PHE A 12 47.12 10.94 22.98
N ILE A 13 47.47 12.14 22.49
CA ILE A 13 47.65 12.56 21.09
C ILE A 13 47.81 14.10 21.14
N SER A 14 48.99 14.54 21.54
CA SER A 14 49.52 15.84 21.15
C SER A 14 50.22 15.66 19.80
N PHE A 15 49.42 15.50 18.74
CA PHE A 15 49.90 15.79 17.39
C PHE A 15 49.80 17.30 17.19
N ASN A 16 50.88 17.89 16.69
CA ASN A 16 50.96 19.29 16.27
C ASN A 16 49.62 19.80 15.70
N LEU A 17 48.98 20.74 16.39
CA LEU A 17 47.94 21.60 15.83
C LEU A 17 48.62 22.56 14.82
N GLN A 18 49.10 22.03 13.70
CA GLN A 18 49.21 22.86 12.51
C GLN A 18 47.79 23.07 12.00
N ALA A 19 47.37 24.34 11.94
CA ALA A 19 46.17 24.72 11.21
C ALA A 19 46.27 24.12 9.81
N GLN A 20 45.23 23.39 9.37
CA GLN A 20 45.15 23.01 7.97
C GLN A 20 45.12 24.32 7.17
N GLY A 21 46.08 24.47 6.25
CA GLY A 21 46.17 25.67 5.42
C GLY A 21 44.95 25.87 4.54
N VAL A 22 44.90 27.03 3.89
CA VAL A 22 43.88 27.34 2.88
C VAL A 22 43.91 26.27 1.77
N LEU A 23 42.75 25.71 1.43
CA LEU A 23 42.65 24.72 0.38
C LEU A 23 42.81 25.39 -1.00
N LYS A 24 43.39 24.68 -1.97
CA LYS A 24 43.64 25.19 -3.33
C LYS A 24 42.31 25.39 -4.06
N LYS A 25 42.00 26.62 -4.43
CA LYS A 25 40.72 27.02 -5.05
C LYS A 25 40.31 26.21 -6.29
N ASN A 26 41.28 25.75 -7.10
CA ASN A 26 41.04 25.02 -8.35
C ASN A 26 41.20 23.50 -8.22
N ALA A 27 41.49 22.98 -7.02
CA ALA A 27 41.57 21.56 -6.79
C ALA A 27 40.19 20.96 -6.51
N VAL A 28 40.08 19.64 -6.66
CA VAL A 28 38.90 18.88 -6.26
C VAL A 28 39.19 18.21 -4.92
N TYR A 29 38.28 18.35 -3.97
CA TYR A 29 38.39 17.75 -2.65
C TYR A 29 37.30 16.72 -2.41
N LYS A 30 37.68 15.59 -1.84
CA LYS A 30 36.76 14.60 -1.29
C LYS A 30 36.72 14.74 0.22
N ILE A 31 35.54 14.96 0.75
CA ILE A 31 35.29 15.21 2.16
C ILE A 31 34.40 14.08 2.68
N VAL A 32 34.90 13.33 3.65
CA VAL A 32 34.21 12.18 4.22
C VAL A 32 33.61 12.60 5.55
N TYR A 33 32.32 12.31 5.74
CA TYR A 33 31.58 12.60 6.96
C TYR A 33 31.08 11.32 7.59
N PHE A 34 31.13 11.30 8.92
CA PHE A 34 30.68 10.21 9.75
C PHE A 34 29.39 10.58 10.48
N ARG A 35 28.51 9.60 10.69
CA ARG A 35 27.20 9.80 11.36
C ARG A 35 27.24 9.20 12.76
N SER A 36 26.82 9.99 13.75
CA SER A 36 26.64 9.52 15.13
C SER A 36 25.33 10.02 15.72
N ALA A 37 24.85 9.32 16.76
CA ALA A 37 23.72 9.72 17.57
C ALA A 37 24.08 9.53 19.05
N ASP A 38 23.84 10.55 19.88
CA ASP A 38 24.13 10.52 21.33
C ASP A 38 25.58 10.07 21.65
N GLY A 39 26.54 10.56 20.86
CA GLY A 39 27.95 10.21 20.97
C GLY A 39 28.33 8.82 20.46
N LYS A 40 27.37 8.02 20.00
CA LYS A 40 27.61 6.67 19.46
C LYS A 40 27.60 6.65 17.93
N PRO A 41 28.59 6.01 17.29
CA PRO A 41 28.56 5.65 15.88
C PRO A 41 27.24 5.01 15.45
N LYS A 42 26.64 5.46 14.33
CA LYS A 42 25.55 4.69 13.71
C LYS A 42 26.10 3.37 13.15
N GLU A 43 25.35 2.28 13.34
CA GLU A 43 25.72 0.93 12.88
C GLU A 43 25.83 0.83 11.35
N ASP A 44 25.01 1.63 10.67
CA ASP A 44 25.10 1.94 9.25
C ASP A 44 26.41 2.72 8.98
N ARG A 45 27.46 1.97 8.57
CA ARG A 45 28.79 2.51 8.24
C ARG A 45 28.85 3.18 6.86
N ASN A 46 27.73 3.53 6.21
CA ASN A 46 27.78 4.19 4.91
C ASN A 46 28.05 5.70 5.08
N SER A 47 29.31 6.10 4.94
CA SER A 47 29.73 7.49 5.15
C SER A 47 29.18 8.41 4.07
N THR A 48 28.72 9.60 4.47
CA THR A 48 28.40 10.67 3.52
C THR A 48 29.71 11.18 2.92
N VAL A 49 29.72 11.40 1.60
CA VAL A 49 30.90 11.86 0.88
C VAL A 49 30.51 13.07 0.02
N VAL A 50 31.27 14.15 0.17
CA VAL A 50 31.13 15.35 -0.67
C VAL A 50 32.35 15.45 -1.58
N VAL A 51 32.14 15.51 -2.89
CA VAL A 51 33.18 15.86 -3.86
C VAL A 51 32.99 17.33 -4.23
N ALA A 52 33.83 18.19 -3.65
CA ALA A 52 33.75 19.64 -3.77
C ALA A 52 34.76 20.15 -4.82
N SER A 53 34.28 21.00 -5.74
CA SER A 53 35.10 21.69 -6.73
C SER A 53 34.69 23.16 -6.88
N ALA A 54 35.41 23.90 -7.71
CA ALA A 54 35.07 25.26 -8.09
C ALA A 54 33.74 25.36 -8.86
N SER A 55 33.39 24.34 -9.66
CA SER A 55 32.20 24.33 -10.51
C SER A 55 30.98 23.67 -9.88
N GLN A 56 31.15 22.73 -8.94
CA GLN A 56 30.03 22.08 -8.27
C GLN A 56 30.42 21.36 -6.99
N ASN A 57 29.42 21.02 -6.18
CA ASN A 57 29.54 20.06 -5.09
C ASN A 57 28.64 18.86 -5.36
N LEU A 58 29.21 17.66 -5.43
CA LEU A 58 28.45 16.41 -5.43
C LEU A 58 28.32 15.90 -3.99
N ILE A 59 27.09 15.74 -3.52
CA ILE A 59 26.75 15.14 -2.23
C ILE A 59 26.28 13.72 -2.50
N SER A 60 27.01 12.74 -1.97
CA SER A 60 26.78 11.32 -2.19
C SER A 60 27.15 10.51 -0.94
N ASN A 61 27.31 9.20 -1.07
CA ASN A 61 27.83 8.34 -0.02
C ASN A 61 28.85 7.32 -0.57
N ALA A 62 29.58 6.67 0.33
CA ALA A 62 30.64 5.75 -0.03
C ALA A 62 30.16 4.56 -0.87
N ALA A 63 28.95 4.04 -0.61
CA ALA A 63 28.38 2.94 -1.38
C ALA A 63 28.06 3.34 -2.82
N ILE A 64 27.50 4.53 -3.05
CA ILE A 64 27.19 5.02 -4.42
C ILE A 64 28.48 5.24 -5.21
N LEU A 65 29.43 6.00 -4.63
CA LEU A 65 30.70 6.28 -5.30
C LEU A 65 31.57 5.04 -5.51
N GLY A 66 31.36 3.99 -4.70
CA GLY A 66 32.00 2.69 -4.84
C GLY A 66 31.24 1.67 -5.70
N HIS A 67 30.14 2.07 -6.36
CA HIS A 67 29.28 1.20 -7.17
C HIS A 67 28.70 -0.02 -6.41
N LYS A 68 28.41 0.14 -5.12
CA LYS A 68 27.83 -0.88 -4.23
C LYS A 68 26.41 -0.55 -3.75
N ALA A 69 25.88 0.62 -4.09
CA ALA A 69 24.54 1.02 -3.70
C ALA A 69 23.47 0.20 -4.45
N LYS A 70 22.40 -0.17 -3.74
CA LYS A 70 21.21 -0.77 -4.35
C LYS A 70 20.31 0.33 -4.91
N TYR A 71 19.61 0.04 -5.99
CA TYR A 71 18.60 0.93 -6.55
C TYR A 71 17.30 0.92 -5.72
N PRO A 72 16.52 2.02 -5.73
CA PRO A 72 16.95 3.33 -6.21
C PRO A 72 17.92 3.99 -5.21
N TYR A 73 18.82 4.83 -5.72
CA TYR A 73 19.65 5.71 -4.88
C TYR A 73 19.63 7.14 -5.40
N GLU A 74 19.91 8.10 -4.51
CA GLU A 74 19.86 9.52 -4.80
C GLU A 74 21.21 10.19 -4.55
N GLN A 75 21.50 11.21 -5.35
CA GLN A 75 22.61 12.13 -5.17
C GLN A 75 22.09 13.57 -5.30
N SER A 76 22.81 14.51 -4.71
CA SER A 76 22.52 15.93 -4.89
C SER A 76 23.75 16.64 -5.44
N ILE A 77 23.53 17.56 -6.37
CA ILE A 77 24.59 18.34 -6.98
C ILE A 77 24.25 19.82 -6.82
N VAL A 78 25.16 20.59 -6.26
CA VAL A 78 25.02 22.05 -6.17
C VAL A 78 25.93 22.68 -7.21
N ALA A 79 25.34 23.21 -8.27
CA ALA A 79 26.06 23.87 -9.35
C ALA A 79 26.53 25.26 -8.94
N LYS A 80 27.77 25.62 -9.24
CA LYS A 80 28.38 26.92 -8.92
C LYS A 80 28.74 27.67 -10.21
N PRO A 81 28.69 29.02 -10.21
CA PRO A 81 28.33 29.89 -9.10
C PRO A 81 26.82 30.08 -8.89
N ALA A 82 25.98 29.55 -9.79
CA ALA A 82 24.54 29.79 -9.80
C ALA A 82 23.75 29.24 -8.59
N GLN A 83 24.35 28.36 -7.79
CA GLN A 83 23.75 27.71 -6.61
C GLN A 83 22.46 26.93 -6.91
N ILE A 84 22.38 26.33 -8.10
CA ILE A 84 21.26 25.49 -8.49
C ILE A 84 21.43 24.11 -7.84
N LEU A 85 20.41 23.67 -7.10
CA LEU A 85 20.37 22.33 -6.53
C LEU A 85 19.74 21.37 -7.54
N PHE A 86 20.51 20.40 -8.00
CA PHE A 86 20.02 19.24 -8.73
C PHE A 86 19.86 18.07 -7.77
N GLN A 87 18.74 17.37 -7.87
CA GLN A 87 18.56 16.04 -7.27
C GLN A 87 18.51 15.03 -8.41
N VAL A 88 19.30 13.97 -8.30
CA VAL A 88 19.43 12.93 -9.32
C VAL A 88 19.19 11.59 -8.65
N ALA A 89 18.32 10.77 -9.24
CA ALA A 89 18.09 9.42 -8.78
C ALA A 89 18.31 8.42 -9.91
N ASP A 90 19.12 7.40 -9.63
CA ASP A 90 19.22 6.23 -10.48
C ASP A 90 18.23 5.19 -9.94
N LEU A 91 17.28 4.79 -10.78
CA LEU A 91 16.19 3.87 -10.48
C LEU A 91 16.49 2.44 -10.96
N GLY A 92 17.53 2.29 -11.77
CA GLY A 92 17.99 1.04 -12.38
C GLY A 92 19.19 1.33 -13.29
N ILE A 93 19.74 0.29 -13.93
CA ILE A 93 20.97 0.39 -14.75
C ILE A 93 20.89 1.50 -15.80
N ASP A 94 19.76 1.60 -16.51
CA ASP A 94 19.57 2.56 -17.61
C ASP A 94 18.44 3.56 -17.35
N LYS A 95 18.04 3.74 -16.09
CA LYS A 95 16.92 4.62 -15.72
C LYS A 95 17.34 5.64 -14.67
N GLN A 96 17.60 6.85 -15.12
CA GLN A 96 17.91 8.01 -14.27
C GLN A 96 16.82 9.06 -14.42
N ILE A 97 16.46 9.69 -13.30
CA ILE A 97 15.57 10.86 -13.25
C ILE A 97 16.26 11.99 -12.52
N ALA A 98 15.90 13.23 -12.84
CA ALA A 98 16.46 14.40 -12.17
C ALA A 98 15.43 15.53 -12.05
N THR A 99 15.65 16.39 -11.07
CA THR A 99 14.94 17.66 -10.90
C THR A 99 15.91 18.75 -10.44
N ALA A 100 15.54 20.01 -10.61
CA ALA A 100 16.37 21.15 -10.24
C ALA A 100 15.55 22.23 -9.52
N ASP A 101 16.15 22.85 -8.49
CA ASP A 101 15.61 24.01 -7.77
C ASP A 101 16.69 25.09 -7.67
N SER A 102 16.49 26.21 -8.36
CA SER A 102 17.41 27.36 -8.35
C SER A 102 17.28 28.23 -7.09
N LEU A 103 16.22 28.06 -6.31
CA LEU A 103 15.93 28.85 -5.11
C LEU A 103 16.31 28.11 -3.82
N ALA A 104 16.43 26.77 -3.86
CA ALA A 104 16.67 25.92 -2.69
C ALA A 104 17.84 26.35 -1.80
N ILE A 105 18.94 26.83 -2.42
CA ILE A 105 20.13 27.27 -1.69
C ILE A 105 20.02 28.74 -1.28
N GLY A 106 19.53 29.60 -2.18
CA GLY A 106 19.44 31.04 -1.95
C GLY A 106 18.40 31.45 -0.90
N LYS A 107 17.34 30.67 -0.71
CA LYS A 107 16.26 30.96 0.25
C LYS A 107 16.54 30.54 1.69
N GLN A 108 17.69 29.91 1.96
CA GLN A 108 18.02 29.41 3.29
C GLN A 108 18.32 30.58 4.24
N THR A 109 17.67 30.58 5.40
CA THR A 109 17.88 31.57 6.45
C THR A 109 18.58 30.93 7.64
N PHE A 110 19.49 31.71 8.26
CA PHE A 110 20.30 31.26 9.38
C PHE A 110 20.38 32.33 10.46
N GLU A 111 20.31 31.89 11.71
CA GLU A 111 20.71 32.66 12.89
C GLU A 111 22.18 32.36 13.18
N PHE A 112 23.00 33.40 13.31
CA PHE A 112 24.43 33.26 13.56
C PHE A 112 24.71 33.36 15.05
N SER A 113 25.61 32.51 15.56
CA SER A 113 26.09 32.53 16.94
C SER A 113 27.60 32.82 16.97
N ASN A 114 28.06 33.39 18.09
CA ASN A 114 29.47 33.61 18.37
C ASN A 114 30.19 32.34 18.89
N GLU A 115 29.47 31.24 19.06
CA GLU A 115 30.06 29.97 19.45
C GLU A 115 31.05 29.46 18.39
N SER A 116 32.18 28.95 18.89
CA SER A 116 33.26 28.42 18.06
C SER A 116 33.73 27.07 18.53
N LYS A 117 34.20 26.23 17.61
CA LYS A 117 34.94 25.01 17.94
C LYS A 117 35.88 24.62 16.81
N VAL A 118 36.85 23.74 17.09
CA VAL A 118 37.83 23.29 16.11
C VAL A 118 37.45 21.91 15.57
N ILE A 119 37.37 21.76 14.24
CA ILE A 119 37.16 20.48 13.56
C ILE A 119 38.22 20.34 12.46
N LEU A 120 38.96 19.22 12.45
CA LEU A 120 40.05 18.95 11.50
C LEU A 120 41.09 20.09 11.41
N GLY A 121 41.33 20.80 12.51
CA GLY A 121 42.29 21.91 12.57
C GLY A 121 41.76 23.25 12.03
N TYR A 122 40.49 23.33 11.63
CA TYR A 122 39.82 24.58 11.26
C TYR A 122 38.96 25.11 12.40
N THR A 123 39.02 26.43 12.62
CA THR A 123 38.08 27.13 13.51
C THR A 123 36.73 27.26 12.81
N CYS A 124 35.70 26.67 13.40
CA CYS A 124 34.32 26.73 12.92
C CYS A 124 33.48 27.73 13.72
N LYS A 125 32.56 28.40 13.03
CA LYS A 125 31.46 29.20 13.59
C LYS A 125 30.16 28.43 13.50
N LYS A 126 29.16 28.78 14.33
CA LYS A 126 27.84 28.13 14.32
C LYS A 126 26.80 29.00 13.61
N ALA A 127 26.05 28.38 12.69
CA ALA A 127 24.81 28.90 12.14
C ALA A 127 23.67 27.93 12.46
N THR A 128 22.52 28.44 12.86
CA THR A 128 21.33 27.64 13.21
C THR A 128 20.19 27.94 12.24
N THR A 129 19.45 26.91 11.85
CA THR A 129 18.19 27.05 11.11
C THR A 129 17.15 26.07 11.63
N VAL A 130 15.89 26.26 11.24
CA VAL A 130 14.77 25.38 11.60
C VAL A 130 14.11 24.87 10.33
N VAL A 131 14.06 23.55 10.17
CA VAL A 131 13.39 22.89 9.03
C VAL A 131 12.35 21.91 9.57
N ASN A 132 11.07 22.18 9.30
CA ASN A 132 9.94 21.37 9.79
C ASN A 132 10.06 21.08 11.30
N SER A 133 10.22 22.14 12.10
CA SER A 133 10.44 22.11 13.55
C SER A 133 11.73 21.44 14.05
N ASN A 134 12.59 20.94 13.15
CA ASN A 134 13.90 20.42 13.54
C ASN A 134 14.90 21.56 13.60
N ARG A 135 15.54 21.73 14.76
CA ARG A 135 16.66 22.64 14.93
C ARG A 135 17.91 22.00 14.31
N ILE A 136 18.56 22.72 13.40
CA ILE A 136 19.76 22.26 12.69
C ILE A 136 20.88 23.27 12.93
N ASP A 137 21.92 22.84 13.64
CA ASP A 137 23.15 23.60 13.79
C ASP A 137 24.17 23.17 12.73
N LEU A 138 24.79 24.14 12.08
CA LEU A 138 25.84 23.97 11.10
C LEU A 138 27.11 24.63 11.62
N TRP A 139 28.13 23.82 11.84
CA TRP A 139 29.47 24.29 12.18
C TRP A 139 30.29 24.40 10.91
N TYR A 140 30.65 25.63 10.54
CA TYR A 140 31.28 25.93 9.25
C TYR A 140 32.51 26.81 9.42
N THR A 141 33.46 26.71 8.48
CA THR A 141 34.66 27.55 8.43
C THR A 141 34.76 28.28 7.09
N THR A 142 35.27 29.50 7.12
CA THR A 142 35.66 30.25 5.91
C THR A 142 37.15 30.11 5.59
N ASP A 143 37.95 29.65 6.57
CA ASP A 143 39.42 29.61 6.49
C ASP A 143 39.91 28.57 5.49
N ALA A 144 39.10 27.53 5.23
CA ALA A 144 39.37 26.53 4.21
C ALA A 144 39.35 27.11 2.77
N GLY A 145 38.75 28.28 2.54
CA GLY A 145 38.73 28.93 1.21
C GLY A 145 37.78 28.31 0.17
N ILE A 146 37.02 27.28 0.55
CA ILE A 146 35.99 26.62 -0.29
C ILE A 146 34.63 26.63 0.39
N LYS A 147 33.56 26.44 -0.41
CA LYS A 147 32.19 26.27 0.08
C LYS A 147 31.67 24.87 -0.24
N ALA A 148 31.27 24.13 0.79
CA ALA A 148 30.68 22.79 0.67
C ALA A 148 30.01 22.39 1.99
N ALA A 149 29.04 21.48 1.92
CA ALA A 149 28.36 20.94 3.09
C ALA A 149 27.92 19.48 2.87
N PRO A 150 27.71 18.68 3.94
CA PRO A 150 27.29 17.29 3.84
C PRO A 150 25.84 17.11 3.36
N THR A 151 25.06 18.18 3.30
CA THR A 151 23.67 18.23 2.80
C THR A 151 23.47 19.49 1.97
N SER A 152 22.27 19.71 1.42
CA SER A 152 21.96 20.97 0.72
C SER A 152 21.96 22.20 1.64
N LEU A 153 21.87 22.02 2.97
CA LEU A 153 21.86 23.11 3.94
C LEU A 153 23.27 23.67 4.17
N GLY A 154 23.40 25.00 4.15
CA GLY A 154 24.64 25.71 4.48
C GLY A 154 25.67 25.76 3.36
N GLN A 155 25.30 25.35 2.14
CA GLN A 155 26.18 25.35 0.96
C GLN A 155 26.77 26.75 0.64
N ASN A 156 26.12 27.82 1.11
CA ASN A 156 26.58 29.20 0.93
C ASN A 156 27.37 29.79 2.11
N LEU A 157 27.45 29.11 3.26
CA LEU A 157 28.07 29.62 4.49
C LEU A 157 29.62 29.60 4.44
N GLY A 158 30.17 28.51 3.93
CA GLY A 158 31.59 28.16 4.01
C GLY A 158 31.76 26.67 3.80
N LEU A 159 32.83 26.09 4.32
CA LEU A 159 32.97 24.64 4.45
C LEU A 159 32.30 24.20 5.75
N VAL A 160 31.12 23.58 5.67
CA VAL A 160 30.41 22.98 6.81
C VAL A 160 31.11 21.69 7.18
N LEU A 161 31.71 21.64 8.37
CA LEU A 161 32.42 20.46 8.88
C LEU A 161 31.56 19.63 9.83
N GLU A 162 30.48 20.19 10.36
CA GLU A 162 29.52 19.39 11.12
C GLU A 162 28.09 19.93 10.99
N GLN A 163 27.14 19.01 10.87
CA GLN A 163 25.72 19.29 11.03
C GLN A 163 25.18 18.55 12.26
N VAL A 164 24.47 19.26 13.15
CA VAL A 164 23.81 18.69 14.33
C VAL A 164 22.31 18.92 14.24
N ARG A 165 21.54 17.85 14.18
CA ARG A 165 20.06 17.90 14.20
C ARG A 165 19.57 17.60 15.61
N ASN A 166 18.74 18.51 16.15
CA ASN A 166 18.09 18.42 17.46
C ASN A 166 19.06 18.12 18.63
N GLY A 167 20.31 18.54 18.51
CA GLY A 167 21.35 18.35 19.53
C GLY A 167 21.85 16.91 19.70
N ASN A 168 21.30 15.93 18.98
CA ASN A 168 21.62 14.51 19.22
C ASN A 168 22.12 13.76 17.99
N SER A 169 21.83 14.22 16.78
CA SER A 169 22.19 13.54 15.53
C SER A 169 23.25 14.33 14.77
N PHE A 170 24.44 13.76 14.64
CA PHE A 170 25.62 14.45 14.12
C PHE A 170 26.04 13.87 12.76
N VAL A 171 26.48 14.75 11.87
CA VAL A 171 27.17 14.44 10.61
C VAL A 171 28.46 15.25 10.60
N THR A 172 29.58 14.64 10.98
CA THR A 172 30.86 15.32 11.25
C THR A 172 31.92 14.89 10.25
N ALA A 173 32.65 15.85 9.66
CA ALA A 173 33.76 15.59 8.76
C ALA A 173 34.90 14.90 9.50
N THR A 174 35.39 13.80 8.93
CA THR A 174 36.51 13.02 9.49
C THR A 174 37.75 13.07 8.62
N LYS A 175 37.61 13.40 7.33
CA LYS A 175 38.73 13.44 6.39
C LYS A 175 38.45 14.41 5.24
N ILE A 176 39.47 15.18 4.86
CA ILE A 176 39.50 16.01 3.64
C ILE A 176 40.73 15.57 2.84
N GLU A 177 40.53 15.17 1.58
CA GLU A 177 41.62 14.74 0.69
C GLU A 177 41.52 15.40 -0.69
N GLU A 178 42.64 15.91 -1.21
CA GLU A 178 42.73 16.38 -2.60
C GLU A 178 42.68 15.17 -3.54
N VAL A 179 41.78 15.21 -4.54
CA VAL A 179 41.60 14.12 -5.50
C VAL A 179 42.10 14.56 -6.87
N LYS A 180 43.08 13.81 -7.40
CA LYS A 180 43.58 13.99 -8.77
C LYS A 180 42.64 13.30 -9.77
N ASN A 181 42.51 13.88 -10.96
CA ASN A 181 41.76 13.29 -12.09
C ASN A 181 40.25 13.08 -11.88
N SER A 182 39.63 13.80 -10.94
CA SER A 182 38.17 13.80 -10.79
C SER A 182 37.51 14.60 -11.90
N LYS A 183 36.61 13.98 -12.67
CA LYS A 183 35.80 14.69 -13.68
C LYS A 183 34.52 15.26 -13.05
N PRO A 184 34.14 16.50 -13.37
CA PRO A 184 32.83 17.02 -12.97
C PRO A 184 31.71 16.20 -13.63
N ILE A 185 30.60 16.02 -12.90
CA ILE A 185 29.33 15.59 -13.48
C ILE A 185 28.91 16.57 -14.58
N ASP A 186 28.47 16.03 -15.72
CA ASP A 186 27.96 16.79 -16.86
C ASP A 186 26.50 17.23 -16.59
N LEU A 187 26.36 18.50 -16.16
CA LEU A 187 25.07 19.10 -15.87
C LEU A 187 24.24 19.37 -17.13
N GLN A 188 24.83 19.50 -18.31
CA GLN A 188 24.06 19.69 -19.55
C GLN A 188 23.29 18.42 -19.88
N LYS A 189 23.95 17.26 -19.74
CA LYS A 189 23.31 15.95 -19.91
C LYS A 189 22.14 15.73 -18.93
N ILE A 190 22.31 16.12 -17.66
CA ILE A 190 21.23 16.03 -16.66
C ILE A 190 20.09 16.99 -17.00
N SER A 191 20.42 18.23 -17.36
CA SER A 191 19.44 19.29 -17.63
C SER A 191 18.58 19.00 -18.85
N ALA A 192 19.05 18.17 -19.77
CA ALA A 192 18.29 17.74 -20.96
C ALA A 192 17.05 16.90 -20.64
N LYS A 193 16.95 16.32 -19.43
CA LYS A 193 15.85 15.41 -19.02
C LYS A 193 15.34 15.66 -17.61
N LEU A 194 15.08 16.93 -17.27
CA LEU A 194 14.50 17.29 -15.98
C LEU A 194 13.00 16.95 -15.90
N THR A 195 12.59 16.59 -14.71
CA THR A 195 11.18 16.48 -14.29
C THR A 195 10.89 17.55 -13.24
N ASP A 196 9.62 17.93 -13.08
CA ASP A 196 9.23 18.75 -11.94
C ASP A 196 9.43 17.99 -10.62
N GLY A 197 9.50 18.72 -9.51
CA GLY A 197 9.82 18.14 -8.21
C GLY A 197 8.78 17.14 -7.68
N LEU A 198 7.52 17.22 -8.11
CA LEU A 198 6.48 16.27 -7.71
C LEU A 198 6.61 14.97 -8.54
N THR A 199 6.76 15.09 -9.86
CA THR A 199 6.99 13.94 -10.74
C THR A 199 8.27 13.19 -10.36
N TYR A 200 9.36 13.90 -10.03
CA TYR A 200 10.60 13.29 -9.54
C TYR A 200 10.34 12.40 -8.31
N LYS A 201 9.63 12.92 -7.31
CA LYS A 201 9.32 12.19 -6.08
C LYS A 201 8.40 11.00 -6.34
N ASP A 202 7.40 11.14 -7.20
CA ASP A 202 6.48 10.06 -7.56
C ASP A 202 7.21 8.91 -8.29
N LEU A 203 8.04 9.23 -9.28
CA LEU A 203 8.82 8.24 -10.02
C LEU A 203 9.84 7.50 -9.13
N LEU A 204 10.50 8.24 -8.22
CA LEU A 204 11.39 7.67 -7.22
C LEU A 204 10.66 6.75 -6.23
N TRP A 205 9.47 7.15 -5.79
CA TRP A 205 8.66 6.33 -4.89
C TRP A 205 8.19 5.05 -5.58
N LYS A 206 7.63 5.16 -6.79
CA LYS A 206 7.15 4.02 -7.59
C LYS A 206 8.25 3.03 -8.00
N SER A 207 9.52 3.44 -8.00
CA SER A 207 10.63 2.52 -8.28
C SER A 207 11.01 1.63 -7.09
N ARG A 208 10.44 1.86 -5.89
CA ARG A 208 10.75 1.09 -4.68
C ARG A 208 9.93 -0.20 -4.55
N PHE A 209 8.91 -0.37 -5.38
CA PHE A 209 8.00 -1.52 -5.36
C PHE A 209 7.57 -1.86 -6.79
N THR A 210 7.04 -3.06 -6.97
CA THR A 210 6.48 -3.48 -8.27
C THR A 210 5.01 -3.14 -8.31
N THR A 211 4.54 -2.55 -9.41
CA THR A 211 3.10 -2.32 -9.65
C THR A 211 2.65 -3.20 -10.82
N LEU A 212 1.68 -4.06 -10.57
CA LEU A 212 0.96 -4.80 -11.60
C LEU A 212 -0.32 -4.03 -11.92
N SER A 213 -0.34 -3.35 -13.06
CA SER A 213 -1.54 -2.64 -13.52
C SER A 213 -2.52 -3.62 -14.14
N VAL A 214 -3.65 -3.85 -13.46
CA VAL A 214 -4.65 -4.86 -13.88
C VAL A 214 -5.70 -4.22 -14.76
N PHE A 215 -6.36 -3.16 -14.30
CA PHE A 215 -7.37 -2.43 -15.06
C PHE A 215 -7.07 -0.93 -15.00
N ASN A 216 -7.37 -0.22 -16.09
CA ASN A 216 -7.19 1.22 -16.15
C ASN A 216 -8.43 1.88 -16.77
N ASN A 217 -9.23 2.54 -15.92
CA ASN A 217 -10.44 3.25 -16.30
C ASN A 217 -11.43 2.37 -17.11
N GLU A 218 -11.54 1.10 -16.72
CA GLU A 218 -12.43 0.13 -17.35
C GLU A 218 -13.87 0.33 -16.88
N THR A 219 -14.82 0.29 -17.81
CA THR A 219 -16.24 0.32 -17.46
C THR A 219 -16.67 -0.99 -16.81
N ILE A 220 -17.59 -0.96 -15.85
CA ILE A 220 -18.36 -2.12 -15.38
C ILE A 220 -19.83 -1.69 -15.40
N ASN A 221 -20.65 -2.32 -16.24
CA ASN A 221 -22.02 -1.91 -16.52
C ASN A 221 -22.91 -3.11 -16.85
N PHE A 222 -24.19 -2.85 -17.15
CA PHE A 222 -25.11 -3.89 -17.59
C PHE A 222 -25.68 -3.58 -18.99
N ILE A 223 -25.28 -4.39 -19.96
CA ILE A 223 -25.70 -4.35 -21.36
C ILE A 223 -25.87 -5.77 -21.92
N ASP A 224 -26.72 -5.94 -22.93
CA ASP A 224 -27.05 -7.27 -23.47
C ASP A 224 -25.85 -8.02 -24.05
N LYS A 225 -24.90 -7.30 -24.66
CA LYS A 225 -23.76 -7.86 -25.40
C LYS A 225 -22.46 -7.15 -25.05
N PRO A 226 -21.90 -7.37 -23.85
CA PRO A 226 -20.63 -6.78 -23.47
C PRO A 226 -19.50 -7.27 -24.38
N GLN A 227 -18.64 -6.36 -24.83
CA GLN A 227 -17.56 -6.67 -25.77
C GLN A 227 -16.23 -6.85 -25.02
N SER A 228 -15.72 -8.07 -25.00
CA SER A 228 -14.36 -8.34 -24.52
C SER A 228 -13.33 -7.80 -25.52
N ASN A 229 -12.12 -7.50 -25.04
CA ASN A 229 -10.95 -7.23 -25.88
C ASN A 229 -9.84 -8.24 -25.60
N ASP A 230 -8.68 -8.08 -26.24
CA ASP A 230 -7.55 -9.02 -26.15
C ASP A 230 -7.02 -9.26 -24.72
N SER A 231 -7.30 -8.35 -23.78
CA SER A 231 -6.76 -8.40 -22.42
C SER A 231 -7.81 -8.31 -21.30
N VAL A 232 -8.98 -7.75 -21.58
CA VAL A 232 -10.07 -7.55 -20.61
C VAL A 232 -11.30 -8.28 -21.13
N PHE A 233 -11.67 -9.32 -20.39
CA PHE A 233 -12.85 -10.14 -20.65
C PHE A 233 -14.02 -9.64 -19.84
N ARG A 234 -15.20 -9.63 -20.46
CA ARG A 234 -16.43 -9.09 -19.86
C ARG A 234 -17.51 -10.17 -19.84
N PHE A 235 -18.12 -10.38 -18.69
CA PHE A 235 -19.10 -11.43 -18.45
C PHE A 235 -20.32 -10.88 -17.69
N ALA A 236 -21.37 -11.70 -17.57
CA ALA A 236 -22.59 -11.37 -16.82
C ALA A 236 -23.18 -9.99 -17.18
N GLY A 237 -23.39 -9.76 -18.48
CA GLY A 237 -23.89 -8.47 -18.99
C GLY A 237 -22.89 -7.31 -18.88
N GLY A 238 -21.64 -7.55 -18.48
CA GLY A 238 -20.60 -6.53 -18.29
C GLY A 238 -20.32 -6.20 -16.83
N THR A 239 -21.04 -6.82 -15.89
CA THR A 239 -20.91 -6.59 -14.44
C THR A 239 -19.69 -7.28 -13.84
N VAL A 240 -19.08 -8.22 -14.56
CA VAL A 240 -17.80 -8.85 -14.23
C VAL A 240 -16.79 -8.54 -15.33
N ILE A 241 -15.65 -7.97 -14.94
CA ILE A 241 -14.46 -7.86 -15.80
C ILE A 241 -13.34 -8.74 -15.25
N ALA A 242 -12.61 -9.42 -16.12
CA ALA A 242 -11.51 -10.31 -15.74
C ALA A 242 -10.31 -10.14 -16.66
N ARG A 243 -9.11 -10.26 -16.09
CA ARG A 243 -7.84 -10.25 -16.82
C ARG A 243 -6.90 -11.27 -16.23
N LYS A 244 -6.14 -11.95 -17.09
CA LYS A 244 -5.06 -12.84 -16.67
C LYS A 244 -3.81 -12.01 -16.37
N VAL A 245 -3.27 -12.14 -15.16
CA VAL A 245 -2.13 -11.35 -14.67
C VAL A 245 -0.99 -12.31 -14.32
N LYS A 246 0.21 -12.01 -14.83
CA LYS A 246 1.43 -12.75 -14.51
C LYS A 246 2.11 -12.12 -13.30
N PHE A 247 2.24 -12.89 -12.23
CA PHE A 247 2.95 -12.47 -11.02
C PHE A 247 4.43 -12.86 -11.13
N PRO A 248 5.36 -11.99 -10.68
CA PRO A 248 6.77 -12.36 -10.62
C PRO A 248 6.98 -13.45 -9.58
N GLU A 249 7.97 -14.31 -9.81
CA GLU A 249 8.46 -15.21 -8.78
C GLU A 249 9.37 -14.43 -7.82
N LEU A 250 8.99 -14.39 -6.55
CA LEU A 250 9.75 -13.72 -5.49
C LEU A 250 10.25 -14.74 -4.47
N GLN A 251 11.49 -14.53 -4.02
CA GLN A 251 12.17 -15.40 -3.05
C GLN A 251 11.63 -15.22 -1.63
N SER A 252 11.02 -14.08 -1.33
CA SER A 252 10.36 -13.75 -0.06
C SER A 252 8.92 -13.32 -0.34
N ASN A 253 8.06 -13.44 0.67
CA ASN A 253 6.67 -12.99 0.57
C ASN A 253 6.65 -11.46 0.72
N PRO A 254 6.35 -10.68 -0.34
CA PRO A 254 6.24 -9.24 -0.25
C PRO A 254 5.01 -8.84 0.58
N ASN A 255 4.96 -7.59 1.02
CA ASN A 255 3.68 -7.00 1.39
C ASN A 255 2.91 -6.69 0.10
N VAL A 256 1.68 -7.20 -0.02
CA VAL A 256 0.85 -7.09 -1.21
C VAL A 256 -0.37 -6.26 -0.90
N PHE A 257 -0.59 -5.21 -1.69
CA PHE A 257 -1.81 -4.42 -1.63
C PHE A 257 -2.54 -4.47 -2.94
N VAL A 258 -3.86 -4.62 -2.85
CA VAL A 258 -4.78 -4.39 -3.96
C VAL A 258 -5.38 -3.00 -3.78
N ASP A 259 -5.31 -2.16 -4.80
CA ASP A 259 -5.93 -0.85 -4.82
C ASP A 259 -6.89 -0.68 -5.99
N LEU A 260 -8.12 -0.26 -5.68
CA LEU A 260 -9.17 0.01 -6.64
C LEU A 260 -9.59 1.48 -6.52
N THR A 261 -9.61 2.18 -7.64
CA THR A 261 -10.34 3.45 -7.76
C THR A 261 -11.66 3.18 -8.46
N GLU A 262 -12.76 3.75 -7.97
CA GLU A 262 -14.08 3.62 -8.57
C GLU A 262 -14.78 4.97 -8.64
N GLN A 263 -15.57 5.15 -9.70
CA GLN A 263 -16.51 6.24 -9.83
C GLN A 263 -17.74 5.79 -10.61
N SER A 264 -18.89 6.39 -10.31
CA SER A 264 -20.08 6.20 -11.12
C SER A 264 -19.86 6.78 -12.52
N ASN A 265 -20.40 6.09 -13.51
CA ASN A 265 -20.52 6.54 -14.89
C ASN A 265 -21.99 6.53 -15.35
N GLY A 266 -22.93 6.32 -14.43
CA GLY A 266 -24.37 6.31 -14.68
C GLY A 266 -25.17 5.81 -13.49
N ASP A 267 -24.66 4.79 -12.78
CA ASP A 267 -25.38 4.18 -11.66
C ASP A 267 -25.40 5.09 -10.42
N ALA A 268 -26.59 5.29 -9.83
CA ALA A 268 -26.79 6.13 -8.65
C ALA A 268 -26.70 5.36 -7.32
N TYR A 269 -26.74 4.02 -7.36
CA TYR A 269 -26.92 3.18 -6.18
C TYR A 269 -25.58 2.74 -5.56
N ASP A 270 -25.66 2.33 -4.30
CA ASP A 270 -24.59 1.69 -3.53
C ASP A 270 -24.56 0.18 -3.82
N ARG A 271 -23.63 -0.24 -4.68
CA ARG A 271 -23.55 -1.61 -5.19
C ARG A 271 -22.55 -2.44 -4.42
N THR A 272 -22.86 -3.73 -4.28
CA THR A 272 -21.88 -4.73 -3.84
C THR A 272 -20.80 -4.85 -4.90
N GLY A 273 -19.54 -4.73 -4.47
CA GLY A 273 -18.36 -4.92 -5.29
C GLY A 273 -17.41 -5.95 -4.70
N SER A 274 -16.72 -6.69 -5.57
CA SER A 274 -15.70 -7.65 -5.16
C SER A 274 -14.54 -7.68 -6.13
N VAL A 275 -13.32 -7.56 -5.62
CA VAL A 275 -12.09 -7.90 -6.33
C VAL A 275 -11.69 -9.30 -5.91
N PHE A 276 -11.50 -10.22 -6.87
CA PHE A 276 -11.27 -11.63 -6.56
C PHE A 276 -10.33 -12.33 -7.52
N ILE A 277 -9.71 -13.41 -7.03
CA ILE A 277 -9.00 -14.40 -7.83
C ILE A 277 -9.99 -15.49 -8.23
N ILE A 278 -9.90 -15.96 -9.48
CA ILE A 278 -10.59 -17.16 -9.93
C ILE A 278 -9.59 -18.34 -9.95
N PRO A 279 -9.67 -19.28 -8.98
CA PRO A 279 -8.86 -20.49 -9.02
C PRO A 279 -9.24 -21.36 -10.22
N THR A 280 -8.24 -21.86 -10.94
CA THR A 280 -8.41 -22.74 -12.11
C THR A 280 -7.55 -24.00 -11.99
N ASP A 281 -7.19 -24.37 -10.77
CA ASP A 281 -6.34 -25.51 -10.42
C ASP A 281 -7.12 -26.84 -10.33
N LYS A 282 -8.45 -26.78 -10.33
CA LYS A 282 -9.35 -27.94 -10.36
C LYS A 282 -10.11 -28.05 -11.68
N GLN A 283 -10.82 -29.16 -11.87
CA GLN A 283 -11.53 -29.50 -13.10
C GLN A 283 -12.59 -28.45 -13.50
N ILE A 284 -13.27 -27.84 -12.53
CA ILE A 284 -14.31 -26.83 -12.73
C ILE A 284 -13.88 -25.54 -12.03
N SER A 285 -14.10 -24.41 -12.67
CA SER A 285 -13.85 -23.08 -12.12
C SER A 285 -15.01 -22.12 -12.40
N LEU A 286 -15.03 -20.96 -11.73
CA LEU A 286 -15.94 -19.87 -12.10
C LEU A 286 -15.70 -19.40 -13.55
N MET A 287 -14.47 -19.47 -14.05
CA MET A 287 -14.14 -19.04 -15.41
C MET A 287 -14.87 -19.89 -16.48
N ASP A 288 -15.07 -21.18 -16.22
CA ASP A 288 -15.83 -22.06 -17.12
C ASP A 288 -17.30 -21.65 -17.14
N ALA A 289 -17.89 -21.41 -15.96
CA ALA A 289 -19.27 -20.95 -15.83
C ALA A 289 -19.50 -19.56 -16.44
N LEU A 290 -18.53 -18.65 -16.33
CA LEU A 290 -18.59 -17.31 -16.93
C LEU A 290 -18.58 -17.36 -18.47
N LYS A 291 -17.86 -18.32 -19.05
CA LYS A 291 -17.83 -18.54 -20.51
C LYS A 291 -19.07 -19.25 -21.02
N ASN A 292 -19.64 -20.13 -20.20
CA ASN A 292 -20.70 -21.03 -20.59
C ASN A 292 -22.00 -20.73 -19.82
N SER A 293 -22.19 -21.37 -18.67
CA SER A 293 -23.40 -21.25 -17.87
C SER A 293 -23.11 -21.43 -16.38
N VAL A 294 -23.88 -20.72 -15.54
CA VAL A 294 -23.89 -20.93 -14.08
C VAL A 294 -24.20 -22.39 -13.68
N LYS A 295 -24.85 -23.16 -14.57
CA LYS A 295 -25.14 -24.59 -14.38
C LYS A 295 -23.90 -25.48 -14.31
N ASP A 296 -22.76 -25.00 -14.78
CA ASP A 296 -21.50 -25.74 -14.72
C ASP A 296 -20.91 -25.76 -13.29
N LEU A 297 -21.37 -24.84 -12.43
CA LEU A 297 -20.94 -24.79 -11.03
C LEU A 297 -21.60 -25.88 -10.19
N PRO A 298 -20.90 -26.46 -9.19
CA PRO A 298 -21.51 -27.38 -8.25
C PRO A 298 -22.69 -26.75 -7.51
N VAL A 299 -23.73 -27.55 -7.27
CA VAL A 299 -24.93 -27.10 -6.56
C VAL A 299 -24.83 -27.44 -5.07
N TYR A 300 -25.10 -26.44 -4.24
CA TYR A 300 -25.29 -26.56 -2.80
C TYR A 300 -26.78 -26.46 -2.46
N ASP A 301 -27.24 -27.37 -1.60
CA ASP A 301 -28.61 -27.45 -1.10
C ASP A 301 -28.55 -27.77 0.41
N ASN A 302 -29.25 -26.99 1.20
CA ASN A 302 -29.29 -27.13 2.65
C ASN A 302 -30.71 -27.42 3.19
N GLY A 303 -31.63 -27.81 2.31
CA GLY A 303 -33.00 -28.17 2.66
C GLY A 303 -33.98 -27.00 2.75
N ASN A 304 -33.57 -25.76 2.45
CA ASN A 304 -34.49 -24.61 2.48
C ASN A 304 -35.37 -24.46 1.22
N GLY A 305 -35.27 -25.41 0.28
CA GLY A 305 -36.04 -25.41 -0.98
C GLY A 305 -35.41 -24.62 -2.13
N LYS A 306 -34.23 -24.03 -1.94
CA LYS A 306 -33.46 -23.35 -2.99
C LYS A 306 -32.13 -24.06 -3.28
N LYS A 307 -31.54 -23.73 -4.43
CA LYS A 307 -30.26 -24.27 -4.91
C LYS A 307 -29.28 -23.14 -5.15
N TYR A 308 -28.05 -23.32 -4.69
CA TYR A 308 -27.00 -22.30 -4.74
C TYR A 308 -25.81 -22.80 -5.53
N GLN A 309 -25.27 -21.99 -6.45
CA GLN A 309 -24.26 -22.44 -7.41
C GLN A 309 -22.86 -21.98 -6.97
N GLY A 310 -21.92 -22.90 -6.85
CA GLY A 310 -20.49 -22.62 -6.61
C GLY A 310 -20.16 -22.01 -5.25
N VAL A 311 -21.04 -22.17 -4.25
CA VAL A 311 -20.87 -21.47 -2.96
C VAL A 311 -19.94 -22.17 -1.96
N VAL A 312 -19.64 -23.46 -2.16
CA VAL A 312 -18.73 -24.24 -1.32
C VAL A 312 -17.70 -24.99 -2.16
N ALA A 313 -16.52 -25.23 -1.60
CA ALA A 313 -15.50 -26.07 -2.21
C ALA A 313 -15.97 -27.53 -2.31
N THR A 314 -15.54 -28.21 -3.37
CA THR A 314 -15.74 -29.64 -3.58
C THR A 314 -14.42 -30.29 -3.98
N ALA A 315 -14.41 -31.61 -4.20
CA ALA A 315 -13.24 -32.30 -4.76
C ALA A 315 -12.77 -31.68 -6.09
N ASN A 316 -13.71 -31.18 -6.91
CA ASN A 316 -13.46 -30.76 -8.29
C ASN A 316 -13.63 -29.24 -8.52
N TYR A 317 -13.92 -28.46 -7.47
CA TYR A 317 -14.17 -27.02 -7.56
C TYR A 317 -13.62 -26.27 -6.35
N ASN A 318 -13.09 -25.06 -6.60
CA ASN A 318 -12.73 -24.08 -5.59
C ASN A 318 -13.59 -22.83 -5.79
N PRO A 319 -14.24 -22.29 -4.73
CA PRO A 319 -14.93 -21.01 -4.81
C PRO A 319 -13.91 -19.88 -5.03
N VAL A 320 -14.38 -18.74 -5.55
CA VAL A 320 -13.51 -17.58 -5.77
C VAL A 320 -12.99 -17.01 -4.46
N ILE A 321 -11.77 -16.47 -4.52
CA ILE A 321 -11.08 -15.91 -3.36
C ILE A 321 -11.18 -14.39 -3.45
N GLU A 322 -11.95 -13.78 -2.55
CA GLU A 322 -12.05 -12.33 -2.48
C GLU A 322 -10.77 -11.74 -1.93
N LEU A 323 -10.09 -10.97 -2.77
CA LEU A 323 -9.01 -10.09 -2.36
C LEU A 323 -9.57 -8.94 -1.53
N MET A 324 -10.65 -8.32 -2.02
CA MET A 324 -11.28 -7.17 -1.38
C MET A 324 -12.76 -7.08 -1.70
N ARG A 325 -13.61 -7.09 -0.67
CA ARG A 325 -15.02 -6.73 -0.79
C ARG A 325 -15.19 -5.24 -0.51
N PHE A 326 -15.90 -4.55 -1.38
CA PHE A 326 -16.14 -3.12 -1.28
C PHE A 326 -17.59 -2.79 -1.66
N PHE A 327 -18.02 -1.58 -1.35
CA PHE A 327 -19.33 -1.07 -1.70
C PHE A 327 -19.17 0.25 -2.40
N THR A 328 -19.74 0.39 -3.60
CA THR A 328 -19.73 1.70 -4.28
C THR A 328 -20.51 2.70 -3.43
N PRO A 329 -20.12 3.98 -3.41
CA PRO A 329 -20.99 5.00 -2.87
C PRO A 329 -22.15 5.28 -3.84
N PHE A 330 -23.11 6.07 -3.37
CA PHE A 330 -24.21 6.56 -4.20
C PHE A 330 -23.74 7.60 -5.23
N GLY A 331 -23.41 7.17 -6.45
CA GLY A 331 -23.30 8.05 -7.62
C GLY A 331 -22.10 9.00 -7.67
N VAL A 332 -21.01 8.70 -6.95
CA VAL A 332 -19.81 9.56 -6.89
C VAL A 332 -19.28 9.95 -8.28
N GLY A 333 -18.88 11.22 -8.45
CA GLY A 333 -18.43 11.75 -9.75
C GLY A 333 -19.61 12.10 -10.66
N LYS A 334 -20.31 11.08 -11.17
CA LYS A 334 -21.42 11.28 -12.13
C LYS A 334 -22.53 12.20 -11.61
N TYR A 335 -22.85 12.11 -10.33
CA TYR A 335 -23.93 12.87 -9.69
C TYR A 335 -23.42 14.06 -8.86
N ASN A 336 -22.16 14.48 -9.03
CA ASN A 336 -21.62 15.66 -8.34
C ASN A 336 -22.28 17.00 -8.78
N THR A 337 -23.17 16.94 -9.78
CA THR A 337 -24.07 18.02 -10.16
C THR A 337 -25.13 18.31 -9.10
N LEU A 338 -25.52 17.33 -8.28
CA LEU A 338 -26.39 17.53 -7.13
C LEU A 338 -25.69 18.47 -6.13
N LYS A 339 -26.38 19.51 -5.64
CA LYS A 339 -25.78 20.49 -4.73
C LYS A 339 -26.48 20.46 -3.39
N LEU A 340 -25.67 20.37 -2.33
CA LEU A 340 -26.07 20.61 -0.95
C LEU A 340 -25.08 21.60 -0.36
N LYS A 341 -25.59 22.60 0.38
CA LYS A 341 -24.76 23.66 0.96
C LYS A 341 -23.63 23.04 1.79
N ASP A 342 -22.41 23.54 1.59
CA ASP A 342 -21.19 23.12 2.29
C ASP A 342 -20.79 21.63 2.09
N LYS A 343 -21.37 20.93 1.11
CA LYS A 343 -20.93 19.59 0.70
C LYS A 343 -20.18 19.64 -0.63
N ASN A 344 -18.87 19.48 -0.54
CA ASN A 344 -17.99 19.29 -1.70
C ASN A 344 -17.81 17.79 -1.93
N TRP A 345 -18.46 17.27 -2.97
CA TRP A 345 -18.45 15.85 -3.27
C TRP A 345 -17.08 15.37 -3.75
N ALA A 346 -16.71 14.16 -3.35
CA ALA A 346 -15.56 13.48 -3.94
C ALA A 346 -15.82 13.17 -5.42
N GLU A 347 -14.79 13.20 -6.26
CA GLU A 347 -14.90 12.85 -7.68
C GLU A 347 -14.87 11.34 -7.93
N LYS A 348 -14.23 10.59 -7.02
CA LYS A 348 -14.05 9.14 -7.05
C LYS A 348 -13.70 8.63 -5.66
N VAL A 349 -13.87 7.33 -5.43
CA VAL A 349 -13.47 6.67 -4.18
C VAL A 349 -12.27 5.77 -4.44
N TYR A 350 -11.39 5.68 -3.43
CA TYR A 350 -10.21 4.84 -3.44
C TYR A 350 -10.30 3.80 -2.33
N TYR A 351 -10.19 2.53 -2.71
CA TYR A 351 -10.14 1.39 -1.82
C TYR A 351 -8.76 0.77 -1.89
N ARG A 352 -8.21 0.39 -0.74
CA ARG A 352 -6.92 -0.31 -0.68
C ARG A 352 -6.93 -1.30 0.47
N GLN A 353 -6.52 -2.53 0.20
CA GLN A 353 -6.46 -3.59 1.19
C GLN A 353 -5.14 -4.36 1.10
N ASP A 354 -4.56 -4.67 2.26
CA ASP A 354 -3.47 -5.63 2.38
C ASP A 354 -4.03 -7.05 2.18
N VAL A 355 -3.42 -7.79 1.26
CA VAL A 355 -3.76 -9.17 0.91
C VAL A 355 -2.52 -10.06 0.88
N SER A 356 -1.49 -9.66 1.61
CA SER A 356 -0.18 -10.32 1.63
C SER A 356 -0.26 -11.82 1.95
N GLU A 357 -1.20 -12.22 2.79
CA GLU A 357 -1.45 -13.63 3.14
C GLU A 357 -1.91 -14.50 1.96
N LEU A 358 -2.43 -13.90 0.89
CA LEU A 358 -2.92 -14.62 -0.29
C LEU A 358 -1.86 -14.69 -1.40
N PHE A 359 -0.74 -13.97 -1.28
CA PHE A 359 0.32 -13.96 -2.29
C PHE A 359 0.90 -15.36 -2.62
N PRO A 360 1.07 -16.30 -1.67
CA PRO A 360 1.60 -17.62 -1.99
C PRO A 360 0.78 -18.39 -3.04
N LEU A 361 -0.52 -18.08 -3.19
CA LEU A 361 -1.37 -18.66 -4.24
C LEU A 361 -0.87 -18.31 -5.64
N VAL A 362 -0.34 -17.10 -5.81
CA VAL A 362 -0.04 -16.49 -7.12
C VAL A 362 1.45 -16.30 -7.39
N ASN A 363 2.33 -16.50 -6.39
CA ASN A 363 3.77 -16.32 -6.54
C ASN A 363 4.33 -17.13 -7.73
N GLY A 364 4.95 -16.45 -8.71
CA GLY A 364 5.50 -17.06 -9.92
C GLY A 364 4.48 -17.63 -10.91
N LYS A 365 3.18 -17.37 -10.73
CA LYS A 365 2.09 -17.94 -11.54
C LYS A 365 1.34 -16.86 -12.32
N GLU A 366 0.57 -17.32 -13.29
CA GLU A 366 -0.51 -16.53 -13.88
C GLU A 366 -1.82 -16.80 -13.13
N ALA A 367 -2.55 -15.74 -12.79
CA ALA A 367 -3.84 -15.85 -12.14
C ALA A 367 -4.88 -14.96 -12.82
N TRP A 368 -6.13 -15.40 -12.81
CA TRP A 368 -7.26 -14.59 -13.23
C TRP A 368 -7.66 -13.65 -12.10
N ILE A 369 -7.50 -12.35 -12.34
CA ILE A 369 -7.95 -11.28 -11.44
C ILE A 369 -9.20 -10.66 -12.04
N ALA A 370 -10.26 -10.56 -11.24
CA ALA A 370 -11.54 -10.04 -11.67
C ALA A 370 -12.09 -8.98 -10.71
N VAL A 371 -12.97 -8.14 -11.25
CA VAL A 371 -13.78 -7.19 -10.49
C VAL A 371 -15.23 -7.40 -10.86
N PHE A 372 -16.08 -7.53 -9.85
CA PHE A 372 -17.53 -7.53 -9.94
C PHE A 372 -18.09 -6.26 -9.31
N ILE A 373 -19.08 -5.63 -9.97
CA ILE A 373 -19.99 -4.66 -9.36
C ILE A 373 -21.41 -4.97 -9.83
N GLY A 374 -22.26 -5.44 -8.92
CA GLY A 374 -23.64 -5.84 -9.23
C GLY A 374 -24.51 -4.63 -9.56
N ASN A 375 -24.80 -4.41 -10.84
CA ASN A 375 -25.59 -3.28 -11.31
C ASN A 375 -26.46 -3.63 -12.51
N TYR A 376 -27.44 -2.76 -12.79
CA TYR A 376 -28.34 -2.86 -13.95
C TYR A 376 -28.28 -1.61 -14.84
N ASP A 377 -27.32 -0.72 -14.62
CA ASP A 377 -27.22 0.55 -15.34
C ASP A 377 -26.36 0.42 -16.61
N LYS A 378 -26.78 1.06 -17.70
CA LYS A 378 -26.06 1.03 -18.98
C LYS A 378 -24.73 1.79 -18.92
N GLY A 379 -24.66 2.87 -18.13
CA GLY A 379 -23.44 3.64 -17.91
C GLY A 379 -22.52 3.02 -16.87
N GLY A 380 -23.12 2.45 -15.82
CA GLY A 380 -22.48 1.68 -14.76
C GLY A 380 -21.44 2.50 -13.99
N HIS A 381 -20.25 1.91 -13.85
CA HIS A 381 -19.11 2.43 -13.10
C HIS A 381 -17.85 2.41 -13.96
N LYS A 382 -16.82 3.16 -13.53
CA LYS A 382 -15.45 3.09 -14.07
C LYS A 382 -14.48 2.73 -12.96
N VAL A 383 -13.59 1.78 -13.23
CA VAL A 383 -12.60 1.30 -12.25
C VAL A 383 -11.18 1.29 -12.80
N SER A 384 -10.23 1.56 -11.91
CA SER A 384 -8.80 1.26 -12.11
C SER A 384 -8.32 0.37 -10.97
N LEU A 385 -7.60 -0.71 -11.29
CA LEU A 385 -7.11 -1.69 -10.33
C LEU A 385 -5.61 -1.88 -10.49
N ASN A 386 -4.86 -1.75 -9.39
CA ASN A 386 -3.47 -2.16 -9.32
C ASN A 386 -3.25 -3.16 -8.19
N ILE A 387 -2.18 -3.93 -8.35
CA ILE A 387 -1.61 -4.76 -7.27
C ILE A 387 -0.17 -4.30 -7.07
N THR A 388 0.18 -3.91 -5.85
CA THR A 388 1.53 -3.43 -5.51
C THR A 388 2.25 -4.43 -4.62
N LEU A 389 3.50 -4.76 -4.96
CA LEU A 389 4.37 -5.71 -4.26
C LEU A 389 5.55 -4.98 -3.64
N HIS A 390 5.61 -4.94 -2.31
CA HIS A 390 6.64 -4.22 -1.54
C HIS A 390 7.63 -5.21 -0.93
N ASN A 391 8.91 -5.04 -1.25
CA ASN A 391 10.00 -5.99 -0.94
C ASN A 391 10.55 -5.89 0.49
N ASP A 392 9.79 -5.28 1.40
CA ASP A 392 10.04 -5.23 2.85
C ASP A 392 9.28 -6.34 3.61
N GLY A 393 8.71 -7.29 2.86
CA GLY A 393 7.78 -8.28 3.36
C GLY A 393 8.37 -9.37 4.24
N ARG A 394 7.45 -10.18 4.79
CA ARG A 394 7.67 -11.20 5.82
C ARG A 394 8.61 -12.31 5.33
N GLN A 395 9.29 -12.95 6.29
CA GLN A 395 10.03 -14.18 5.96
C GLN A 395 9.07 -15.22 5.40
N LYS A 396 9.50 -15.91 4.35
CA LYS A 396 8.73 -16.97 3.71
C LYS A 396 8.56 -18.13 4.70
N GLU A 397 7.33 -18.43 5.08
CA GLU A 397 7.02 -19.65 5.80
C GLU A 397 6.97 -20.81 4.79
N ALA A 398 7.71 -21.88 5.05
CA ALA A 398 8.01 -22.87 4.02
C ALA A 398 6.81 -23.73 3.59
N LYS A 399 5.67 -23.68 4.32
CA LYS A 399 4.52 -24.55 4.11
C LYS A 399 3.18 -23.88 4.45
N GLU A 400 2.97 -22.66 3.95
CA GLU A 400 1.67 -21.99 4.05
C GLU A 400 0.60 -22.78 3.29
N VAL A 401 -0.53 -23.04 3.94
CA VAL A 401 -1.72 -23.64 3.35
C VAL A 401 -2.77 -22.56 3.19
N ILE A 402 -3.32 -22.45 1.99
CA ILE A 402 -4.38 -21.49 1.66
C ILE A 402 -5.48 -22.26 0.93
N LEU A 403 -6.60 -22.49 1.62
CA LEU A 403 -7.70 -23.32 1.10
C LEU A 403 -8.99 -22.50 1.06
N PRO A 404 -9.50 -22.14 -0.13
CA PRO A 404 -10.82 -21.52 -0.25
C PRO A 404 -11.89 -22.55 0.15
N LEU A 405 -12.67 -22.25 1.18
CA LEU A 405 -13.69 -23.16 1.70
C LEU A 405 -15.07 -22.83 1.15
N PHE A 406 -15.44 -21.55 1.15
CA PHE A 406 -16.75 -21.11 0.70
C PHE A 406 -16.76 -19.65 0.24
N ASN A 407 -17.70 -19.32 -0.63
CA ASN A 407 -18.03 -17.94 -1.01
C ASN A 407 -19.48 -17.87 -1.51
N SER A 408 -20.37 -17.28 -0.73
CA SER A 408 -21.78 -17.11 -1.11
C SER A 408 -22.05 -15.85 -1.93
N THR A 409 -21.05 -14.97 -2.11
CA THR A 409 -21.19 -13.77 -2.95
C THR A 409 -21.50 -14.18 -4.37
N ASN A 410 -22.70 -13.86 -4.85
CA ASN A 410 -23.14 -14.23 -6.17
C ASN A 410 -22.58 -13.28 -7.23
N VAL A 411 -21.27 -13.34 -7.49
CA VAL A 411 -20.59 -12.50 -8.50
C VAL A 411 -21.14 -12.70 -9.93
N MET A 412 -21.91 -13.76 -10.16
CA MET A 412 -22.71 -13.99 -11.37
C MET A 412 -24.20 -13.66 -11.17
N GLU A 413 -24.54 -12.67 -10.32
CA GLU A 413 -25.91 -12.20 -10.04
C GLU A 413 -26.70 -11.96 -11.34
N MET A 414 -26.13 -11.16 -12.25
CA MET A 414 -26.71 -10.86 -13.56
C MET A 414 -26.53 -12.00 -14.60
N ALA A 415 -26.07 -13.17 -14.18
CA ALA A 415 -25.91 -14.38 -14.99
C ALA A 415 -26.54 -15.63 -14.35
N GLY A 416 -27.48 -15.43 -13.42
CA GLY A 416 -28.34 -16.50 -12.88
C GLY A 416 -27.80 -17.21 -11.63
N GLN A 417 -26.76 -16.68 -10.99
CA GLN A 417 -26.32 -17.19 -9.68
C GLN A 417 -27.24 -16.67 -8.57
N GLU A 418 -27.82 -17.59 -7.81
CA GLU A 418 -28.83 -17.31 -6.79
C GLU A 418 -28.27 -16.46 -5.62
N TYR A 419 -29.10 -15.56 -5.08
CA TYR A 419 -28.72 -14.76 -3.90
C TYR A 419 -28.54 -15.65 -2.68
N ALA A 420 -27.60 -15.28 -1.81
CA ALA A 420 -27.20 -16.03 -0.62
C ALA A 420 -28.25 -16.06 0.51
N THR A 421 -29.36 -16.72 0.23
CA THR A 421 -30.54 -16.89 1.10
C THR A 421 -30.49 -18.19 1.90
N MET A 422 -29.39 -18.94 1.82
CA MET A 422 -29.25 -20.26 2.47
C MET A 422 -29.39 -20.19 3.99
N PHE A 423 -29.09 -19.05 4.59
CA PHE A 423 -29.19 -18.83 6.05
C PHE A 423 -30.62 -18.74 6.58
N SER A 424 -31.66 -18.90 5.73
CA SER A 424 -33.03 -19.15 6.20
C SER A 424 -33.22 -20.53 6.84
N SER A 425 -32.27 -21.46 6.64
CA SER A 425 -32.25 -22.78 7.28
C SER A 425 -31.22 -22.80 8.41
N ASP A 426 -31.53 -23.52 9.50
CA ASP A 426 -30.62 -23.74 10.62
C ASP A 426 -29.33 -24.48 10.22
N LYS A 427 -29.35 -25.19 9.08
CA LYS A 427 -28.14 -25.79 8.50
C LYS A 427 -27.15 -24.73 8.02
N GLY A 428 -27.63 -23.53 7.65
CA GLY A 428 -26.80 -22.43 7.19
C GLY A 428 -25.97 -22.80 5.97
N LEU A 429 -24.68 -22.46 6.00
CA LEU A 429 -23.70 -22.83 4.99
C LEU A 429 -22.64 -23.74 5.62
N GLU A 430 -22.49 -24.96 5.09
CA GLU A 430 -21.63 -26.01 5.64
C GLU A 430 -20.74 -26.58 4.54
N VAL A 431 -19.46 -26.78 4.85
CA VAL A 431 -18.46 -27.35 3.95
C VAL A 431 -17.56 -28.34 4.70
N SER A 432 -17.35 -29.49 4.08
CA SER A 432 -16.38 -30.48 4.55
C SER A 432 -15.11 -30.42 3.72
N PHE A 433 -13.97 -30.53 4.37
CA PHE A 433 -12.65 -30.53 3.75
C PHE A 433 -11.72 -31.53 4.44
N THR A 434 -10.65 -31.92 3.75
CA THR A 434 -9.67 -32.87 4.28
C THR A 434 -8.29 -32.25 4.26
N LEU A 435 -7.60 -32.30 5.40
CA LEU A 435 -6.22 -31.87 5.51
C LEU A 435 -5.28 -33.06 5.30
N ALA A 436 -4.33 -32.93 4.37
CA ALA A 436 -3.33 -33.98 4.11
C ALA A 436 -2.29 -34.10 5.24
N LYS A 437 -2.05 -33.01 5.97
CA LYS A 437 -1.12 -32.91 7.10
C LYS A 437 -1.77 -32.10 8.22
N ASN A 438 -1.19 -32.18 9.42
CA ASN A 438 -1.57 -31.28 10.50
C ASN A 438 -1.36 -29.83 10.05
N LEU A 439 -2.19 -28.92 10.55
CA LEU A 439 -2.12 -27.50 10.26
C LEU A 439 -1.99 -26.74 11.58
N LYS A 440 -0.91 -26.00 11.76
CA LYS A 440 -0.68 -25.16 12.93
C LYS A 440 -1.21 -23.75 12.73
N ASP A 441 -1.62 -23.13 13.84
CA ASP A 441 -2.15 -21.76 13.86
C ASP A 441 -3.18 -21.52 12.75
N ALA A 442 -4.10 -22.47 12.60
CA ALA A 442 -5.11 -22.40 11.57
C ALA A 442 -6.03 -21.20 11.83
N LYS A 443 -6.33 -20.45 10.77
CA LYS A 443 -7.18 -19.27 10.81
C LYS A 443 -8.19 -19.31 9.68
N LEU A 444 -9.41 -18.88 9.96
CA LEU A 444 -10.39 -18.56 8.92
C LEU A 444 -10.34 -17.07 8.65
N ARG A 445 -9.95 -16.70 7.43
CA ARG A 445 -10.18 -15.36 6.87
C ARG A 445 -11.64 -15.27 6.46
N TYR A 446 -12.46 -14.57 7.24
CA TYR A 446 -13.91 -14.53 7.08
C TYR A 446 -14.40 -13.13 6.71
N ILE A 447 -15.01 -12.96 5.53
CA ILE A 447 -15.65 -11.68 5.14
C ILE A 447 -17.16 -11.89 5.15
N THR A 448 -17.91 -11.04 5.85
CA THR A 448 -19.37 -11.12 5.94
C THR A 448 -20.03 -9.75 5.80
N THR A 449 -21.17 -9.71 5.11
CA THR A 449 -22.03 -8.52 4.98
C THR A 449 -23.49 -8.95 4.86
N GLY A 450 -24.37 -8.29 5.60
CA GLY A 450 -25.83 -8.50 5.55
C GLY A 450 -26.50 -7.54 4.57
N HIS A 451 -27.53 -8.03 3.87
CA HIS A 451 -28.24 -7.32 2.81
C HIS A 451 -29.75 -7.47 2.97
N GLY A 452 -30.49 -6.49 2.43
CA GLY A 452 -31.94 -6.42 2.49
C GLY A 452 -32.37 -4.98 2.77
N GLY A 453 -32.52 -4.18 1.72
CA GLY A 453 -32.62 -2.72 1.78
C GLY A 453 -33.96 -2.15 2.27
N TRP A 454 -34.52 -2.69 3.35
CA TRP A 454 -35.72 -2.16 4.02
C TRP A 454 -35.54 -2.22 5.54
N GLY A 455 -36.39 -1.52 6.31
CA GLY A 455 -36.19 -1.29 7.74
C GLY A 455 -35.96 -2.54 8.61
N ASN A 456 -36.55 -3.69 8.25
CA ASN A 456 -36.37 -4.97 8.96
C ASN A 456 -35.41 -5.94 8.26
N GLY A 457 -34.87 -5.54 7.10
CA GLY A 457 -33.94 -6.36 6.35
C GLY A 457 -32.56 -6.38 7.01
N ASP A 458 -31.81 -7.44 6.74
CA ASP A 458 -30.55 -7.71 7.43
C ASP A 458 -29.43 -6.72 7.08
N GLU A 459 -29.64 -5.81 6.11
CA GLU A 459 -28.76 -4.65 5.91
C GLU A 459 -28.75 -3.74 7.14
N PHE A 460 -29.93 -3.50 7.74
CA PHE A 460 -30.15 -2.53 8.82
C PHE A 460 -30.46 -3.18 10.17
N VAL A 461 -30.51 -4.52 10.23
CA VAL A 461 -30.72 -5.28 11.47
C VAL A 461 -29.47 -6.12 11.80
N PRO A 462 -28.83 -5.92 12.96
CA PRO A 462 -27.66 -6.70 13.33
C PRO A 462 -28.00 -8.18 13.56
N ARG A 463 -27.23 -9.10 12.94
CA ARG A 463 -27.41 -10.56 13.10
C ARG A 463 -26.13 -11.24 13.58
N LYS A 464 -26.24 -12.11 14.60
CA LYS A 464 -25.12 -12.92 15.09
C LYS A 464 -24.67 -13.91 14.00
N ASN A 465 -23.44 -13.79 13.55
CA ASN A 465 -22.77 -14.77 12.70
C ASN A 465 -22.05 -15.76 13.62
N THR A 466 -22.40 -17.04 13.53
CA THR A 466 -21.78 -18.11 14.34
C THR A 466 -21.02 -19.08 13.44
N ILE A 467 -19.75 -19.31 13.77
CA ILE A 467 -18.82 -20.19 13.07
C ILE A 467 -18.62 -21.44 13.93
N TRP A 468 -18.83 -22.60 13.30
CA TRP A 468 -18.67 -23.92 13.91
C TRP A 468 -17.53 -24.66 13.22
N LEU A 469 -16.67 -25.30 14.00
CA LEU A 469 -15.66 -26.23 13.52
C LEU A 469 -15.91 -27.59 14.17
N ASP A 470 -16.06 -28.63 13.37
CA ASP A 470 -16.31 -30.01 13.84
C ASP A 470 -17.43 -30.06 14.90
N GLU A 471 -18.57 -29.45 14.54
CA GLU A 471 -19.80 -29.35 15.36
C GLU A 471 -19.68 -28.47 16.61
N LYS A 472 -18.51 -27.90 16.92
CA LYS A 472 -18.30 -27.01 18.06
C LYS A 472 -18.35 -25.54 17.63
N GLU A 473 -19.09 -24.71 18.39
CA GLU A 473 -19.03 -23.24 18.24
C GLU A 473 -17.61 -22.76 18.58
N THR A 474 -16.92 -22.20 17.59
CA THR A 474 -15.54 -21.74 17.73
C THR A 474 -15.46 -20.22 17.81
N PHE A 475 -16.38 -19.52 17.14
CA PHE A 475 -16.42 -18.06 17.15
C PHE A 475 -17.83 -17.56 16.85
N ALA A 476 -18.21 -16.44 17.44
CA ALA A 476 -19.40 -15.73 17.01
C ALA A 476 -19.32 -14.24 17.33
N PHE A 477 -19.94 -13.44 16.47
CA PHE A 477 -19.96 -11.99 16.60
C PHE A 477 -21.13 -11.39 15.82
N ILE A 478 -21.41 -10.11 16.05
CA ILE A 478 -22.40 -9.35 15.29
C ILE A 478 -21.62 -8.37 14.39
N PRO A 479 -21.50 -8.65 13.08
CA PRO A 479 -20.84 -7.75 12.16
C PRO A 479 -21.67 -6.48 11.97
N TRP A 480 -21.15 -5.32 12.42
CA TRP A 480 -21.90 -4.07 12.44
C TRP A 480 -20.98 -2.83 12.32
N ARG A 481 -21.39 -1.85 11.52
CA ARG A 481 -20.69 -0.58 11.31
C ARG A 481 -21.57 0.59 11.73
N GLN A 482 -21.02 1.53 12.49
CA GLN A 482 -21.73 2.69 13.04
C GLN A 482 -21.13 4.04 12.64
N ASP A 483 -20.18 4.02 11.71
CA ASP A 483 -19.37 5.15 11.28
C ASP A 483 -19.73 5.64 9.87
N CYS A 484 -20.81 5.13 9.26
CA CYS A 484 -21.13 5.34 7.85
C CYS A 484 -21.31 6.83 7.45
N GLY A 485 -21.84 7.66 8.36
CA GLY A 485 -21.94 9.10 8.14
C GLY A 485 -20.61 9.82 7.88
N SER A 486 -19.49 9.21 8.27
CA SER A 486 -18.14 9.73 7.99
C SER A 486 -17.82 9.78 6.49
N TYR A 487 -18.54 8.99 5.68
CA TYR A 487 -18.33 8.86 4.23
C TYR A 487 -19.35 9.65 3.41
N ARG A 488 -20.12 10.54 4.04
CA ARG A 488 -21.21 11.29 3.38
C ARG A 488 -20.77 12.05 2.13
N LEU A 489 -19.54 12.59 2.10
CA LEU A 489 -19.01 13.37 0.97
C LEU A 489 -18.68 12.53 -0.27
N SER A 490 -18.64 11.20 -0.16
CA SER A 490 -18.52 10.32 -1.31
C SER A 490 -19.88 9.97 -1.94
N ASN A 491 -21.00 10.34 -1.32
CA ASN A 491 -22.33 9.80 -1.60
C ASN A 491 -23.31 10.87 -2.13
N PRO A 492 -23.03 11.55 -3.27
CA PRO A 492 -23.87 12.65 -3.76
C PRO A 492 -25.32 12.26 -4.04
N ALA A 493 -25.57 11.05 -4.56
CA ALA A 493 -26.90 10.58 -4.95
C ALA A 493 -27.66 9.85 -3.82
N SER A 494 -27.13 9.84 -2.60
CA SER A 494 -27.79 9.15 -1.50
C SER A 494 -29.11 9.83 -1.12
N GLY A 495 -30.16 9.03 -0.97
CA GLY A 495 -31.47 9.50 -0.54
C GLY A 495 -31.38 10.22 0.82
N ASN A 496 -32.17 11.28 1.00
CA ASN A 496 -32.27 12.01 2.26
C ASN A 496 -33.70 11.84 2.79
N PHE A 497 -33.83 11.54 4.07
CA PHE A 497 -35.10 11.24 4.73
C PHE A 497 -35.59 12.43 5.53
N GLU A 498 -36.87 12.43 5.90
CA GLU A 498 -37.50 13.49 6.71
C GLU A 498 -36.86 13.62 8.12
N SER A 499 -36.22 12.57 8.61
CA SER A 499 -35.45 12.59 9.86
C SER A 499 -34.17 13.44 9.80
N GLY A 500 -33.80 13.95 8.62
CA GLY A 500 -32.55 14.65 8.38
C GLY A 500 -31.35 13.74 8.11
N LEU A 501 -31.53 12.41 8.16
CA LEU A 501 -30.50 11.43 7.81
C LEU A 501 -30.47 11.16 6.31
N SER A 502 -29.29 10.83 5.79
CA SER A 502 -29.14 10.24 4.46
C SER A 502 -28.99 8.72 4.55
N SER A 503 -29.40 7.98 3.51
CA SER A 503 -29.23 6.52 3.47
C SER A 503 -27.77 6.10 3.71
N SER A 504 -26.81 6.85 3.15
CA SER A 504 -25.37 6.62 3.35
C SER A 504 -24.90 6.80 4.80
N ASP A 505 -25.68 7.46 5.66
CA ASP A 505 -25.32 7.68 7.06
C ASP A 505 -25.71 6.51 7.97
N LEU A 506 -26.66 5.67 7.53
CA LEU A 506 -27.23 4.60 8.35
C LEU A 506 -26.19 3.51 8.70
N SER A 507 -26.22 3.08 9.96
CA SER A 507 -25.47 1.92 10.43
C SER A 507 -25.95 0.64 9.73
N ARG A 508 -25.03 -0.30 9.49
CA ARG A 508 -25.27 -1.44 8.61
C ARG A 508 -24.51 -2.69 9.05
N SER A 509 -24.96 -3.85 8.55
CA SER A 509 -24.34 -5.17 8.77
C SER A 509 -23.00 -5.32 8.05
N ASN A 510 -21.97 -4.71 8.64
CA ASN A 510 -20.54 -4.72 8.32
C ASN A 510 -20.02 -3.82 7.20
N TRP A 511 -20.87 -3.02 6.54
CA TRP A 511 -20.44 -2.22 5.40
C TRP A 511 -20.99 -0.81 5.43
N CYS A 512 -20.30 0.13 4.77
CA CYS A 512 -20.82 1.46 4.49
C CYS A 512 -20.61 1.78 3.00
N PRO A 513 -21.55 2.48 2.34
CA PRO A 513 -21.39 2.94 0.95
C PRO A 513 -20.11 3.76 0.76
N GLY A 514 -19.23 3.30 -0.13
CA GLY A 514 -17.91 3.92 -0.37
C GLY A 514 -16.78 3.37 0.50
N THR A 515 -16.92 2.17 1.07
CA THR A 515 -15.87 1.55 1.93
C THR A 515 -15.55 0.10 1.59
N VAL A 516 -14.38 -0.35 2.04
CA VAL A 516 -14.00 -1.78 2.11
C VAL A 516 -14.68 -2.43 3.32
N THR A 517 -15.05 -3.71 3.20
CA THR A 517 -15.35 -4.57 4.35
C THR A 517 -14.10 -5.39 4.71
N ASN A 518 -13.60 -5.24 5.93
CA ASN A 518 -12.42 -5.98 6.38
C ASN A 518 -12.76 -7.46 6.62
N PRO A 519 -11.81 -8.39 6.37
CA PRO A 519 -11.92 -9.75 6.85
C PRO A 519 -11.75 -9.80 8.37
N GLU A 520 -12.53 -10.66 9.01
CA GLU A 520 -12.27 -11.13 10.36
C GLU A 520 -11.24 -12.27 10.33
N TRP A 521 -10.28 -12.22 11.24
CA TRP A 521 -9.24 -13.24 11.39
C TRP A 521 -9.61 -14.17 12.56
N ILE A 522 -10.34 -15.23 12.25
CA ILE A 522 -10.85 -16.15 13.28
C ILE A 522 -9.82 -17.26 13.53
N SER A 523 -9.27 -17.33 14.74
CA SER A 523 -8.38 -18.43 15.12
C SER A 523 -9.18 -19.73 15.28
N LEU A 524 -8.68 -20.79 14.66
CA LEU A 524 -9.21 -22.16 14.74
C LEU A 524 -8.29 -23.09 15.56
N GLY A 525 -7.11 -22.59 15.98
CA GLY A 525 -6.10 -23.38 16.68
C GLY A 525 -5.35 -24.35 15.76
N ASP A 526 -4.78 -25.40 16.33
CA ASP A 526 -4.11 -26.45 15.55
C ASP A 526 -5.12 -27.49 15.08
N LEU A 527 -5.11 -27.83 13.79
CA LEU A 527 -5.95 -28.86 13.17
C LEU A 527 -5.11 -30.10 12.86
N LYS A 528 -5.72 -31.28 12.97
CA LYS A 528 -5.06 -32.54 12.62
C LYS A 528 -5.23 -32.86 11.14
N ALA A 529 -4.35 -33.71 10.61
CA ALA A 529 -4.61 -34.32 9.31
C ALA A 529 -5.92 -35.15 9.39
N GLY A 530 -6.71 -35.12 8.32
CA GLY A 530 -7.99 -35.82 8.27
C GLY A 530 -9.17 -34.92 7.89
N PRO A 531 -10.40 -35.46 7.99
CA PRO A 531 -11.62 -34.74 7.65
C PRO A 531 -11.98 -33.71 8.73
N HIS A 532 -12.46 -32.57 8.28
CA HIS A 532 -12.99 -31.48 9.10
C HIS A 532 -14.23 -30.88 8.44
N THR A 533 -15.07 -30.24 9.23
CA THR A 533 -16.24 -29.50 8.75
C THR A 533 -16.26 -28.09 9.35
N ILE A 534 -16.48 -27.09 8.50
CA ILE A 534 -16.81 -25.74 8.92
C ILE A 534 -18.25 -25.43 8.53
N LYS A 535 -19.00 -24.85 9.47
CA LYS A 535 -20.37 -24.38 9.26
C LYS A 535 -20.51 -22.93 9.71
N VAL A 536 -21.28 -22.16 8.96
CA VAL A 536 -21.68 -20.79 9.28
C VAL A 536 -23.21 -20.75 9.41
N THR A 537 -23.69 -20.26 10.53
CA THR A 537 -25.13 -20.04 10.77
C THR A 537 -25.39 -18.58 11.10
N ILE A 538 -26.45 -18.03 10.52
CA ILE A 538 -26.87 -16.64 10.72
C ILE A 538 -28.40 -16.66 10.87
N PRO A 539 -28.98 -16.03 11.91
CA PRO A 539 -30.43 -15.97 12.08
C PRO A 539 -31.03 -14.97 11.08
N MET A 540 -31.09 -15.35 9.80
CA MET A 540 -31.47 -14.47 8.70
C MET A 540 -32.91 -13.96 8.85
N GLY A 541 -33.12 -12.69 8.55
CA GLY A 541 -34.44 -12.07 8.55
C GLY A 541 -35.40 -12.73 7.56
N LYS A 542 -36.68 -12.83 7.94
CA LYS A 542 -37.73 -13.35 7.05
C LYS A 542 -37.99 -12.36 5.90
N PRO A 543 -38.41 -12.85 4.72
CA PRO A 543 -38.85 -11.97 3.63
C PRO A 543 -40.07 -11.12 4.01
N GLU A 544 -40.17 -9.93 3.42
CA GLU A 544 -41.34 -9.04 3.51
C GLU A 544 -41.75 -8.61 2.09
N GLY A 545 -42.92 -9.09 1.64
CA GLY A 545 -43.36 -8.86 0.26
C GLY A 545 -42.39 -9.46 -0.76
N SER A 546 -41.90 -8.64 -1.70
CA SER A 546 -40.87 -9.03 -2.68
C SER A 546 -39.44 -8.86 -2.17
N SER A 547 -39.24 -8.33 -0.96
CA SER A 547 -37.93 -8.10 -0.36
C SER A 547 -37.47 -9.31 0.44
N SER A 548 -36.21 -9.72 0.25
CA SER A 548 -35.59 -10.82 0.99
C SER A 548 -34.20 -10.40 1.48
N SER A 549 -33.84 -10.89 2.67
CA SER A 549 -32.48 -10.71 3.19
C SER A 549 -31.56 -11.74 2.53
N ALA A 550 -30.27 -11.40 2.45
CA ALA A 550 -29.23 -12.29 1.98
C ALA A 550 -27.90 -11.97 2.68
N TRP A 551 -26.98 -12.94 2.74
CA TRP A 551 -25.69 -12.76 3.38
C TRP A 551 -24.55 -13.19 2.46
N ASN A 552 -23.76 -12.21 2.02
CA ASN A 552 -22.54 -12.47 1.28
C ASN A 552 -21.43 -12.80 2.28
N VAL A 553 -20.98 -14.05 2.29
CA VAL A 553 -19.94 -14.56 3.18
C VAL A 553 -18.87 -15.29 2.39
N SER A 554 -17.60 -15.10 2.73
CA SER A 554 -16.48 -15.87 2.17
C SER A 554 -15.53 -16.31 3.26
N GLY A 555 -14.91 -17.48 3.05
CA GLY A 555 -14.07 -18.15 4.03
C GLY A 555 -12.87 -18.81 3.36
N VAL A 556 -11.67 -18.39 3.75
CA VAL A 556 -10.40 -19.01 3.34
C VAL A 556 -9.68 -19.51 4.58
N LEU A 557 -9.38 -20.81 4.61
CA LEU A 557 -8.55 -21.41 5.65
C LEU A 557 -7.08 -21.13 5.36
N LEU A 558 -6.39 -20.62 6.38
CA LEU A 558 -4.96 -20.35 6.38
C LEU A 558 -4.29 -21.14 7.50
N GLY A 559 -3.02 -21.48 7.34
CA GLY A 559 -2.19 -22.04 8.40
C GLY A 559 -0.85 -22.53 7.86
N VAL A 560 -0.10 -23.24 8.70
CA VAL A 560 1.24 -23.76 8.35
C VAL A 560 1.31 -25.26 8.61
N GLU A 561 1.78 -26.05 7.63
CA GLU A 561 1.97 -27.50 7.82
C GLU A 561 3.11 -27.89 8.77
#